data_AF-A0A0P9DDD1-F1
#
_entry.id   AF-A0A0P9DDD1-F1
#
_cell.length_a   1.000
_cell.length_b   1.000
_cell.length_c   1.000
_cell.angle_alpha   90.00
_cell.angle_beta   90.00
_cell.angle_gamma   90.00
#
_symmetry.space_group_name_H-M   'P 1'
#
loop_
_entity.id
_entity.type
_entity.pdbx_description
1 polymer ?
#
loop_
_entity_poly.entity_id
_entity_poly.type
_entity_poly.pdbx_seq_one_letter_code
_entity_poly.pdbx_strand_id
1 'polypeptide(L)'
;AQLADATFARPPNFDILSFVIHSIATTPGAWAVEVLLRTDLEYAQRHVEATFATLEAVPEGVVMRCNVQHLDWVAHFLLGLNCDLVVRQPAELRDELRALAARAAALAETQECPDETLTLHERQKVV
;
A
#
# COMPACT_ATOMS: atom_id res chain seq x y z
N ALA A 1 -5.24 29.81 9.17
CA ALA A 1 -3.83 29.95 8.75
C ALA A 1 -3.66 31.32 8.10
N GLN A 2 -2.68 32.12 8.52
CA GLN A 2 -2.33 33.38 7.87
C GLN A 2 -1.06 33.17 7.06
N LEU A 3 -1.07 33.56 5.78
CA LEU A 3 0.11 33.60 4.93
C LEU A 3 0.93 34.84 5.28
N ALA A 4 2.25 34.70 5.36
CA ALA A 4 3.17 35.83 5.51
C ALA A 4 3.47 36.44 4.13
N ASP A 5 3.73 37.76 4.08
CA ASP A 5 4.09 38.50 2.85
C ASP A 5 5.48 38.14 2.27
N ALA A 6 6.21 37.24 2.94
CA ALA A 6 7.51 36.77 2.46
C ALA A 6 7.35 35.79 1.28
N THR A 7 8.13 36.01 0.23
CA THR A 7 8.15 35.14 -0.95
C THR A 7 9.37 34.23 -0.94
N PHE A 8 9.23 33.04 -1.52
CA PHE A 8 10.35 32.10 -1.73
C PHE A 8 10.75 32.11 -3.20
N ALA A 9 12.04 32.30 -3.46
CA ALA A 9 12.60 32.15 -4.80
C ALA A 9 13.15 30.73 -4.96
N ARG A 10 12.74 30.05 -6.05
CA ARG A 10 13.34 28.76 -6.42
C ARG A 10 14.85 28.97 -6.65
N PRO A 11 15.73 28.12 -6.10
CA PRO A 11 17.16 28.22 -6.37
C PRO A 11 17.41 28.10 -7.88
N PRO A 12 18.24 28.99 -8.47
CA PRO A 12 18.58 28.91 -9.88
C PRO A 12 19.34 27.61 -10.15
N ASN A 13 19.08 27.00 -11.31
CA ASN A 13 19.71 25.76 -11.76
C ASN A 13 19.47 24.53 -10.87
N PHE A 14 18.40 24.51 -10.08
CA PHE A 14 18.01 23.34 -9.30
C PHE A 14 17.41 22.25 -10.18
N ASP A 15 18.17 21.16 -10.37
CA ASP A 15 17.71 19.93 -11.02
C ASP A 15 16.82 19.13 -10.07
N ILE A 16 15.51 19.32 -10.22
CA ILE A 16 14.48 18.69 -9.40
C ILE A 16 14.53 17.17 -9.54
N LEU A 17 14.73 16.66 -10.76
CA LEU A 17 14.66 15.23 -11.02
C LEU A 17 15.83 14.52 -10.33
N SER A 18 17.05 15.02 -10.51
CA SER A 18 18.23 14.48 -9.83
C SER A 18 18.11 14.58 -8.31
N PHE A 19 17.55 15.68 -7.78
CA PHE A 19 17.34 15.84 -6.34
C PHE A 19 16.30 14.86 -5.78
N VAL A 20 15.17 14.66 -6.46
CA VAL A 20 14.12 13.72 -6.04
C VAL A 20 14.64 12.28 -6.10
N ILE A 21 15.31 11.90 -7.19
CA ILE A 21 15.93 10.58 -7.33
C ILE A 21 16.95 10.35 -6.21
N HIS A 22 17.83 11.33 -5.93
CA HIS A 22 18.81 11.25 -4.86
C HIS A 22 18.14 11.16 -3.48
N SER A 23 17.08 11.93 -3.23
CA SER A 23 16.36 11.91 -1.95
C SER A 23 15.67 10.56 -1.70
N ILE A 24 15.07 9.96 -2.73
CA ILE A 24 14.49 8.62 -2.65
C ILE A 24 15.58 7.57 -2.40
N ALA A 25 16.71 7.67 -3.11
CA ALA A 25 17.82 6.72 -2.99
C ALA A 25 18.61 6.82 -1.67
N THR A 26 18.64 8.00 -1.04
CA THR A 26 19.38 8.26 0.20
C THR A 26 18.53 8.18 1.47
N THR A 27 17.22 8.03 1.33
CA THR A 27 16.35 7.70 2.45
C THR A 27 16.68 6.26 2.90
N PRO A 28 17.17 6.03 4.12
CA PRO A 28 17.37 4.67 4.63
C PRO A 28 16.05 3.93 4.49
N GLY A 29 16.03 2.75 3.87
CA GLY A 29 14.86 1.87 3.95
C GLY A 29 14.52 1.67 5.42
N ALA A 30 13.45 2.31 5.90
CA ALA A 30 13.18 2.40 7.32
C ALA A 30 12.90 1.03 7.96
N TRP A 31 12.55 0.03 7.14
CA TRP A 31 12.02 -1.25 7.62
C TRP A 31 12.66 -2.45 6.93
N ALA A 32 13.27 -3.31 7.74
CA ALA A 32 13.66 -4.67 7.35
C ALA A 32 12.48 -5.62 7.60
N VAL A 33 11.98 -6.22 6.52
CA VAL A 33 10.82 -7.11 6.56
C VAL A 33 11.27 -8.56 6.46
N GLU A 34 10.77 -9.40 7.36
CA GLU A 34 10.87 -10.86 7.27
C GLU A 34 9.49 -11.48 7.52
N VAL A 35 9.05 -12.29 6.56
CA VAL A 35 7.75 -12.98 6.59
C VAL A 35 7.96 -14.43 6.22
N LEU A 36 7.37 -15.34 7.00
CA LEU A 36 7.24 -16.74 6.61
C LEU A 36 5.96 -16.90 5.81
N LEU A 37 6.09 -17.32 4.55
CA LEU A 37 4.99 -17.69 3.67
C LEU A 37 4.77 -19.21 3.80
N ARG A 38 3.56 -19.67 4.12
CA ARG A 38 3.21 -21.10 4.18
C ARG A 38 2.84 -21.62 2.79
N THR A 39 3.83 -21.59 1.91
CA THR A 39 3.73 -22.02 0.52
C THR A 39 5.04 -22.66 0.08
N ASP A 40 5.09 -23.19 -1.13
CA ASP A 40 6.32 -23.72 -1.73
C ASP A 40 7.13 -22.62 -2.44
N LEU A 41 8.41 -22.92 -2.70
CA LEU A 41 9.32 -21.96 -3.32
C LEU A 41 8.91 -21.59 -4.75
N GLU A 42 8.30 -22.52 -5.49
CA GLU A 42 7.87 -22.29 -6.87
C GLU A 42 6.73 -21.27 -6.93
N TYR A 43 5.72 -21.43 -6.07
CA TYR A 43 4.63 -20.49 -5.90
C TYR A 43 5.16 -19.11 -5.49
N ALA A 44 6.06 -19.06 -4.50
CA ALA A 44 6.63 -17.81 -4.05
C ALA A 44 7.39 -17.10 -5.18
N GLN A 45 8.22 -17.81 -5.94
CA GLN A 45 8.98 -17.24 -7.08
C GLN A 45 8.10 -16.75 -8.23
N ARG A 46 6.92 -17.37 -8.43
CA ARG A 46 5.97 -16.92 -9.45
C ARG A 46 5.30 -15.58 -9.10
N HIS A 47 5.16 -15.26 -7.82
CA HIS A 47 4.43 -14.07 -7.35
C HIS A 47 5.33 -12.97 -6.78
N VAL A 48 6.53 -13.34 -6.33
CA VAL A 48 7.50 -12.44 -5.73
C VAL A 48 8.68 -12.33 -6.68
N GLU A 49 8.79 -11.18 -7.36
CA GLU A 49 9.93 -10.93 -8.25
C GLU A 49 11.24 -10.91 -7.46
N ALA A 50 12.30 -11.53 -8.01
CA ALA A 50 13.60 -11.63 -7.36
C ALA A 50 14.26 -10.26 -7.08
N THR A 51 13.87 -9.22 -7.84
CA THR A 51 14.33 -7.84 -7.62
C THR A 51 13.73 -7.22 -6.36
N PHE A 52 12.57 -7.72 -5.90
CA PHE A 52 11.85 -7.17 -4.75
C PHE A 52 12.28 -7.82 -3.44
N ALA A 53 12.38 -9.15 -3.39
CA ALA A 53 12.68 -9.87 -2.16
C ALA A 53 13.54 -11.10 -2.41
N THR A 54 14.34 -11.45 -1.40
CA THR A 54 15.02 -12.75 -1.36
C THR A 54 14.07 -13.79 -0.78
N LEU A 55 14.07 -14.98 -1.37
CA LEU A 55 13.28 -16.13 -0.93
C LEU A 55 14.19 -17.26 -0.51
N GLU A 56 13.92 -17.85 0.65
CA GLU A 56 14.65 -19.00 1.20
C GLU A 56 13.65 -20.08 1.59
N ALA A 57 13.80 -21.28 1.02
CA ALA A 57 12.99 -22.43 1.41
C ALA A 57 13.42 -22.94 2.80
N VAL A 58 12.44 -23.13 3.68
CA VAL A 58 12.62 -23.67 5.03
C VAL A 58 11.61 -24.79 5.29
N PRO A 59 11.77 -25.63 6.33
CA PRO A 59 10.84 -26.72 6.61
C PRO A 59 9.38 -26.27 6.80
N GLU A 60 9.15 -25.05 7.31
CA GLU A 60 7.81 -24.51 7.55
C GLU A 60 7.18 -23.77 6.35
N GLY A 61 7.90 -23.63 5.23
CA GLY A 61 7.47 -22.87 4.05
C GLY A 61 8.61 -22.09 3.39
N VAL A 62 8.39 -20.82 3.07
CA VAL A 62 9.38 -19.94 2.44
C VAL A 62 9.55 -18.67 3.25
N VAL A 63 10.78 -18.35 3.65
CA VAL A 63 11.08 -17.06 4.27
C VAL A 63 11.34 -16.04 3.17
N MET A 64 10.53 -14.98 3.17
CA MET A 64 10.68 -13.80 2.33
C MET A 64 11.36 -12.68 3.12
N ARG A 65 12.39 -12.07 2.55
CA ARG A 65 13.07 -10.90 3.14
C ARG A 65 13.21 -9.77 2.14
N CYS A 66 12.89 -8.55 2.55
CA CYS A 66 13.07 -7.34 1.75
C CYS A 66 13.28 -6.12 2.65
N ASN A 67 13.77 -5.03 2.05
CA ASN A 67 13.87 -3.73 2.73
C ASN A 67 12.97 -2.75 2.02
N VAL A 68 12.14 -2.03 2.78
CA VAL A 68 11.11 -1.15 2.22
C VAL A 68 11.09 0.20 2.94
N GLN A 69 10.60 1.21 2.24
CA GLN A 69 10.42 2.55 2.79
C GLN A 69 9.10 2.70 3.55
N HIS A 70 8.05 2.04 3.05
CA HIS A 70 6.70 2.09 3.62
C HIS A 70 6.16 0.67 3.77
N LEU A 71 5.43 0.41 4.87
CA LEU A 71 4.89 -0.91 5.19
C LEU A 71 3.47 -1.13 4.66
N ASP A 72 2.75 -0.06 4.36
CA ASP A 72 1.38 -0.05 3.85
C ASP A 72 1.25 -0.84 2.55
N TRP A 73 2.10 -0.56 1.55
CA TRP A 73 2.07 -1.25 0.28
C TRP A 73 2.51 -2.71 0.40
N VAL A 74 3.43 -3.03 1.33
CA VAL A 74 3.82 -4.42 1.59
C VAL A 74 2.65 -5.19 2.18
N ALA A 75 1.88 -4.59 3.08
CA ALA A 75 0.66 -5.21 3.60
C ALA A 75 -0.34 -5.52 2.47
N HIS A 76 -0.54 -4.60 1.52
CA HIS A 76 -1.35 -4.83 0.33
C HIS A 76 -0.82 -5.97 -0.54
N PHE A 77 0.49 -5.97 -0.83
CA PHE A 77 1.15 -7.02 -1.59
C PHE A 77 0.99 -8.40 -0.94
N LEU A 78 1.25 -8.50 0.36
CA LEU A 78 1.17 -9.75 1.13
C LEU A 78 -0.24 -10.34 1.13
N LEU A 79 -1.29 -9.52 1.24
CA LEU A 79 -2.66 -10.01 1.10
C LEU A 79 -2.94 -10.53 -0.32
N GLY A 80 -2.35 -9.92 -1.34
CA GLY A 80 -2.49 -10.36 -2.74
C GLY A 80 -1.86 -11.73 -3.03
N LEU A 81 -0.94 -12.20 -2.18
CA LEU A 81 -0.34 -13.54 -2.30
C LEU A 81 -1.33 -14.67 -2.00
N ASN A 82 -2.50 -14.39 -1.42
CA ASN A 82 -3.56 -15.37 -1.15
C ASN A 82 -3.08 -16.66 -0.47
N CYS A 83 -2.09 -16.54 0.43
CA CYS A 83 -1.53 -17.66 1.18
C CYS A 83 -1.39 -17.30 2.66
N ASP A 84 -1.36 -18.32 3.51
CA ASP A 84 -1.13 -18.13 4.93
C ASP A 84 0.29 -17.63 5.17
N LEU A 85 0.44 -16.64 6.05
CA LEU A 85 1.73 -16.03 6.33
C LEU A 85 1.89 -15.67 7.80
N VAL A 86 3.14 -15.55 8.24
CA VAL A 86 3.53 -15.09 9.58
C VAL A 86 4.54 -13.97 9.44
N VAL A 87 4.16 -12.77 9.87
CA VAL A 87 5.08 -11.63 9.98
C VAL A 87 6.01 -11.86 11.17
N ARG A 88 7.31 -12.01 10.90
CA ARG A 88 8.34 -12.14 11.94
C ARG A 88 8.88 -10.78 12.36
N GLN A 89 9.09 -9.88 11.39
CA GLN A 89 9.44 -8.48 11.61
C GLN A 89 9.11 -7.64 10.37
N PRO A 90 8.89 -6.33 10.53
CA PRO A 90 8.74 -5.61 11.80
C PRO A 90 7.36 -5.86 12.43
N ALA A 91 7.19 -5.51 13.71
CA ALA A 91 5.91 -5.70 14.38
C ALA A 91 4.82 -4.79 13.78
N GLU A 92 5.24 -3.60 13.34
CA GLU A 92 4.48 -2.53 12.71
C GLU A 92 3.79 -2.99 11.42
N LEU A 93 4.37 -3.97 10.71
CA LEU A 93 3.72 -4.56 9.53
C LEU A 93 2.40 -5.27 9.90
N ARG A 94 2.30 -5.82 11.12
CA ARG A 94 1.03 -6.39 11.61
C ARG A 94 0.00 -5.31 11.89
N ASP A 95 0.42 -4.12 12.29
CA ASP A 95 -0.48 -3.00 12.52
C ASP A 95 -1.02 -2.46 11.19
N GLU A 96 -0.18 -2.38 10.15
CA GLU A 96 -0.61 -2.07 8.79
C GLU A 96 -1.61 -3.09 8.23
N LEU A 97 -1.36 -4.39 8.42
CA LEU A 97 -2.31 -5.45 8.04
C LEU A 97 -3.65 -5.30 8.78
N ARG A 98 -3.63 -4.93 10.07
CA ARG A 98 -4.85 -4.72 10.86
C ARG A 98 -5.62 -3.48 10.39
N ALA A 99 -4.92 -2.39 10.06
CA ALA A 99 -5.51 -1.18 9.49
C ALA A 99 -6.13 -1.46 8.11
N LEU A 100 -5.44 -2.24 7.27
CA LEU A 100 -5.95 -2.66 5.97
C LEU A 100 -7.21 -3.52 6.10
N ALA A 101 -7.22 -4.49 7.02
CA ALA A 101 -8.41 -5.30 7.29
C ALA A 101 -9.61 -4.44 7.75
N ALA A 102 -9.38 -3.47 8.65
CA ALA A 102 -10.42 -2.55 9.11
C ALA A 102 -10.98 -1.69 7.96
N ARG A 103 -10.11 -1.19 7.07
CA ARG A 103 -10.54 -0.46 5.87
C ARG A 103 -11.38 -1.34 4.93
N ALA A 104 -10.94 -2.57 4.67
CA ALA A 104 -11.68 -3.50 3.81
C ALA A 104 -13.07 -3.84 4.39
N ALA A 105 -13.17 -4.03 5.71
CA ALA A 105 -14.45 -4.26 6.38
C ALA A 105 -15.39 -3.05 6.24
N ALA A 106 -14.89 -1.83 6.49
CA ALA A 106 -15.70 -0.61 6.35
C ALA A 106 -16.18 -0.39 4.90
N LEU A 107 -15.35 -0.70 3.91
CA LEU A 107 -15.75 -0.63 2.50
C LEU A 107 -16.86 -1.63 2.16
N ALA A 108 -16.81 -2.84 2.73
CA ALA A 108 -17.83 -3.86 2.49
C ALA A 108 -19.23 -3.46 3.05
N GLU A 109 -19.26 -2.59 4.06
CA GLU A 109 -20.50 -2.05 4.64
C GLU A 109 -21.06 -0.85 3.84
N THR A 110 -20.24 -0.23 3.00
CA THR A 110 -20.67 0.91 2.18
C THR A 110 -21.53 0.40 1.03
N GLN A 111 -22.84 0.63 1.12
CA GLN A 111 -23.78 0.41 0.03
C GLN A 111 -24.07 1.74 -0.67
N GLU A 112 -23.99 1.78 -1.99
CA GLU A 112 -24.62 2.85 -2.76
C GLU A 112 -26.12 2.81 -2.49
N CYS A 113 -26.68 3.88 -1.93
CA CYS A 113 -28.11 4.07 -1.89
C CYS A 113 -28.59 4.22 -3.34
N PRO A 114 -29.49 3.37 -3.87
CA PRO A 114 -30.08 3.60 -5.17
C PRO A 114 -30.82 4.94 -5.12
N ASP A 115 -30.48 5.86 -6.02
CA ASP A 115 -31.13 7.16 -6.15
C ASP A 115 -32.62 6.97 -6.56
N GLU A 116 -33.52 7.02 -5.58
CA GLU A 116 -34.98 7.07 -5.78
C GLU A 116 -35.50 8.48 -6.13
N THR A 117 -34.70 9.31 -6.83
CA THR A 117 -35.07 10.71 -7.10
C THR A 117 -35.00 11.16 -8.55
N LEU A 118 -35.40 10.32 -9.53
CA LEU A 118 -35.77 10.80 -10.87
C LEU A 118 -37.07 10.18 -11.41
N THR A 119 -38.12 10.14 -10.59
CA THR A 119 -39.52 10.04 -11.03
C THR A 119 -40.37 11.17 -10.43
N LEU A 120 -39.94 12.41 -10.63
CA LEU A 120 -40.85 13.56 -10.61
C LEU A 120 -40.66 14.35 -11.90
N HIS A 121 -41.36 13.94 -12.97
CA HIS A 121 -41.93 14.82 -13.98
C HIS A 121 -43.13 14.12 -14.64
N GLU A 122 -44.06 13.63 -13.81
CA GLU A 122 -45.45 13.57 -14.23
C GLU A 122 -46.21 14.68 -13.51
N ARG A 123 -46.96 15.44 -14.32
CA ARG A 123 -48.08 16.34 -13.98
C ARG A 123 -47.77 17.82 -13.77
N GLN A 124 -47.61 18.52 -14.89
CA GLN A 124 -48.38 19.75 -15.08
C GLN A 124 -49.43 19.54 -16.17
N LYS A 125 -50.68 19.57 -15.70
CA LYS A 125 -51.95 19.55 -16.43
C LYS A 125 -52.18 20.87 -17.17
N VAL A 126 -52.82 20.76 -18.35
CA VAL A 126 -53.96 21.58 -18.84
C VAL A 126 -53.66 23.07 -19.15
N VAL A 127 -53.73 23.45 -20.44
CA VAL A 127 -54.87 24.06 -21.17
C VAL A 127 -54.61 23.91 -22.66
#